data_AF-Q6XIV4-F1
#
_entry.id   AF-Q6XIV4-F1
#
_cell.length_a   1.000
_cell.length_b   1.000
_cell.length_c   1.000
_cell.angle_alpha   90.00
_cell.angle_beta   90.00
_cell.angle_gamma   90.00
#
_symmetry.space_group_name_H-M   'P 1'
#
loop_
_entity.id
_entity.type
_entity.pdbx_description
1 polymer ?
#
loop_
_entity_poly.entity_id
_entity_poly.type
_entity_poly.pdbx_seq_one_letter_code
_entity_poly.pdbx_strand_id
1 'polypeptide(L)'
;ANGVVNCKSPDTATLLGIVSRQYRFSPLVDLIAETNFDQRIPKKQWWLRLRPLLRILAKHDSAYEEEGMYITVEEECDTDAVA
;
A
#
# COMPACT_ATOMS: atom_id res chain seq x y z
N ALA A 1 43.29 -8.68 -22.15
CA ALA A 1 43.22 -9.20 -20.78
C ALA A 1 42.01 -10.13 -20.72
N ASN A 2 42.24 -11.44 -20.73
CA ASN A 2 41.17 -12.42 -20.88
C ASN A 2 40.78 -12.89 -19.48
N GLY A 3 39.67 -12.38 -18.95
CA GLY A 3 39.12 -12.83 -17.67
C GLY A 3 38.45 -14.19 -17.81
N VAL A 4 38.81 -15.15 -16.95
CA VAL A 4 38.15 -16.46 -16.88
C VAL A 4 36.91 -16.33 -16.00
N VAL A 5 35.74 -16.64 -16.55
CA VAL A 5 34.47 -16.65 -15.81
C VAL A 5 34.50 -17.81 -14.81
N ASN A 6 34.43 -17.49 -13.52
CA ASN A 6 34.51 -18.46 -12.43
C ASN A 6 33.19 -18.50 -11.65
N CYS A 7 32.16 -19.09 -12.26
CA CYS A 7 30.82 -19.26 -11.68
C CYS A 7 30.58 -20.74 -11.33
N LYS A 8 31.40 -21.31 -10.44
CA LYS A 8 31.43 -22.75 -10.16
C LYS A 8 30.35 -23.22 -9.19
N SER A 9 29.72 -22.32 -8.45
CA SER A 9 28.62 -22.65 -7.53
C SER A 9 27.47 -21.64 -7.66
N PRO A 10 26.22 -22.02 -7.33
CA PRO A 10 25.06 -21.12 -7.35
C PRO A 10 25.28 -19.85 -6.52
N ASP A 11 26.04 -19.97 -5.44
CA ASP A 11 26.31 -18.89 -4.49
C ASP A 11 27.26 -17.82 -5.06
N THR A 12 27.97 -18.10 -6.16
CA THR A 12 28.83 -17.13 -6.84
C THR A 12 28.06 -16.01 -7.54
N ALA A 13 26.80 -16.25 -7.90
CA ALA A 13 25.92 -15.29 -8.56
C ALA A 13 24.60 -15.19 -7.78
N THR A 14 24.59 -14.32 -6.78
CA THR A 14 23.48 -14.14 -5.86
C THR A 14 22.97 -12.70 -5.84
N LEU A 15 21.70 -12.53 -5.52
CA LEU A 15 21.10 -11.24 -5.20
C LEU A 15 21.06 -11.08 -3.69
N LEU A 16 21.62 -9.99 -3.18
CA LEU A 16 21.38 -9.57 -1.79
C LEU A 16 20.00 -8.94 -1.70
N GLY A 17 19.13 -9.53 -0.89
CA GLY A 17 17.80 -9.01 -0.64
C GLY A 17 17.37 -9.20 0.80
N ILE A 18 16.15 -8.74 1.10
CA ILE A 18 15.51 -8.96 2.38
C ILE A 18 14.42 -10.01 2.20
N VAL A 19 14.50 -11.09 2.97
CA VAL A 19 13.46 -12.10 3.04
C VAL A 19 12.91 -12.09 4.47
N SER A 20 11.62 -11.78 4.60
CA SER A 20 10.99 -11.53 5.90
C SER A 20 11.67 -10.40 6.68
N ARG A 21 12.57 -10.73 7.61
CA ARG A 21 13.28 -9.77 8.47
C ARG A 21 14.80 -9.97 8.42
N GLN A 22 15.31 -10.71 7.44
CA GLN A 22 16.71 -11.09 7.34
C GLN A 22 17.30 -10.69 5.98
N TYR A 23 18.55 -10.20 6.01
CA TYR A 23 19.36 -10.06 4.80
C TYR A 23 19.81 -11.44 4.33
N ARG A 24 19.51 -11.77 3.08
CA ARG A 24 19.80 -13.07 2.49
C ARG A 24 20.40 -12.89 1.10
N PHE A 25 21.48 -13.61 0.84
CA PHE A 25 21.97 -13.85 -0.51
C PHE A 25 21.15 -14.98 -1.13
N SER A 26 20.41 -14.67 -2.18
CA SER A 26 19.57 -15.63 -2.89
C SER A 26 20.21 -15.95 -4.25
N PRO A 27 20.57 -17.21 -4.54
CA PRO A 27 21.12 -17.59 -5.83
C PRO A 27 20.20 -17.20 -6.98
N LEU A 28 20.80 -16.71 -8.07
CA LEU A 28 20.02 -16.28 -9.24
C LEU A 28 19.19 -17.44 -9.82
N VAL A 29 19.71 -18.67 -9.78
CA VAL A 29 19.03 -19.85 -10.31
C VAL A 29 17.69 -20.12 -9.63
N ASP A 30 17.60 -19.88 -8.32
CA ASP A 30 16.37 -20.05 -7.55
C ASP A 30 15.35 -18.95 -7.90
N LEU A 31 15.84 -17.71 -8.06
CA LEU A 31 15.01 -16.55 -8.41
C LEU A 31 14.32 -16.67 -9.77
N ILE A 32 14.88 -17.44 -10.71
CA ILE A 32 14.27 -17.68 -12.03
C ILE A 32 12.95 -18.45 -11.92
N ALA A 33 12.86 -19.39 -11.00
CA ALA A 33 11.62 -20.12 -10.76
C ALA A 33 10.53 -19.19 -10.21
N GLU A 34 10.89 -18.14 -9.47
CA GLU A 34 9.96 -17.29 -8.73
C GLU A 34 9.66 -15.93 -9.40
N THR A 35 10.45 -15.52 -10.38
CA THR A 35 10.36 -14.19 -11.01
C THR A 35 10.01 -14.31 -12.50
N ASN A 36 9.10 -13.46 -12.98
CA ASN A 36 8.96 -13.20 -14.41
C ASN A 36 9.93 -12.07 -14.79
N PHE A 37 11.00 -12.42 -15.50
CA PHE A 37 12.04 -11.45 -15.86
C PHE A 37 11.65 -10.50 -16.99
N ASP A 38 10.84 -10.94 -17.95
CA ASP A 38 10.39 -10.09 -19.06
C ASP A 38 9.60 -8.90 -18.54
N GLN A 39 8.71 -9.17 -17.58
CA GLN A 39 7.88 -8.16 -16.92
C GLN A 39 8.51 -7.58 -15.66
N ARG A 40 9.66 -8.13 -15.21
CA ARG A 40 10.40 -7.73 -14.00
C ARG A 40 9.53 -7.73 -12.74
N ILE A 41 8.67 -8.72 -12.59
CA ILE A 41 7.75 -8.87 -11.44
C ILE A 41 7.84 -10.26 -10.82
N PRO A 42 7.65 -10.40 -9.50
CA PRO A 42 7.56 -11.71 -8.88
C PRO A 42 6.27 -12.42 -9.29
N LYS A 43 6.34 -13.73 -9.48
CA LYS A 43 5.17 -14.57 -9.81
C LYS A 43 4.17 -14.62 -8.65
N LYS A 44 4.67 -14.58 -7.41
CA LYS A 44 3.84 -14.52 -6.19
C LYS A 44 3.85 -13.11 -5.61
N GLN A 45 2.73 -12.43 -5.68
CA GLN A 45 2.57 -11.05 -5.19
C GLN A 45 1.77 -11.02 -3.89
N TRP A 46 2.45 -11.15 -2.75
CA TRP A 46 1.80 -11.33 -1.44
C TRP A 46 0.88 -10.15 -1.05
N TRP A 47 1.27 -8.93 -1.39
CA TRP A 47 0.53 -7.71 -1.05
C TRP A 47 -0.82 -7.59 -1.77
N LEU A 48 -1.02 -8.29 -2.89
CA LEU A 48 -2.31 -8.30 -3.58
C LEU A 48 -3.42 -8.89 -2.69
N ARG A 49 -3.07 -9.80 -1.79
CA ARG A 49 -4.01 -10.35 -0.79
C ARG A 49 -4.49 -9.30 0.22
N LEU A 50 -3.81 -8.17 0.32
CA LEU A 50 -4.18 -7.06 1.20
C LEU A 50 -5.22 -6.14 0.57
N ARG A 51 -5.42 -6.18 -0.75
CA ARG A 51 -6.38 -5.33 -1.47
C ARG A 51 -7.82 -5.42 -0.92
N PRO A 52 -8.39 -6.61 -0.61
CA PRO A 52 -9.72 -6.70 -0.02
C PRO A 52 -9.82 -5.97 1.33
N LEU A 53 -8.81 -6.11 2.19
CA LEU A 53 -8.78 -5.42 3.47
C LEU A 53 -8.73 -3.91 3.29
N LEU A 54 -7.88 -3.41 2.40
CA LEU A 54 -7.80 -1.98 2.08
C LEU A 54 -9.13 -1.45 1.52
N ARG A 55 -9.85 -2.23 0.71
CA ARG A 55 -11.18 -1.85 0.22
C ARG A 55 -12.22 -1.73 1.33
N ILE A 56 -12.14 -2.59 2.36
CA ILE A 56 -13.04 -2.51 3.52
C ILE A 56 -12.71 -1.26 4.34
N LEU A 57 -11.43 -1.03 4.63
CA LEU A 57 -10.99 0.14 5.40
C LEU A 57 -11.25 1.47 4.68
N ALA A 58 -11.19 1.47 3.35
CA ALA A 58 -11.53 2.64 2.53
C ALA A 58 -13.04 2.92 2.49
N LYS A 59 -13.89 1.94 2.82
CA LYS A 59 -15.32 2.17 3.07
C LYS A 59 -15.49 2.64 4.51
N HIS A 60 -15.08 3.86 4.79
CA HIS A 60 -15.56 4.57 5.95
C HIS A 60 -16.80 5.35 5.51
N ASP A 61 -17.98 4.98 5.99
CA ASP A 61 -19.11 5.90 5.95
C ASP A 61 -18.69 7.06 6.83
N SER A 62 -18.50 8.24 6.24
CA SER A 62 -18.18 9.45 6.99
C SER A 62 -19.38 9.78 7.87
N ALA A 63 -19.46 9.18 9.05
CA ALA A 63 -20.35 9.59 10.12
C ALA A 63 -19.81 10.91 10.70
N TYR A 64 -19.78 11.95 9.89
CA TYR A 64 -19.77 13.31 10.40
C TYR A 64 -21.19 13.54 10.93
N GLU A 65 -21.38 13.32 12.22
CA GLU A 65 -22.53 13.92 12.90
C GLU A 65 -22.28 15.43 12.95
N GLU A 66 -23.23 16.20 12.44
CA GLU A 66 -23.17 17.66 12.52
C GLU A 66 -23.40 18.05 13.98
N GLU A 67 -22.31 18.17 14.76
CA GLU A 67 -22.36 18.79 16.09
C GLU A 67 -22.54 20.31 15.92
N GLY A 68 -23.76 20.73 15.60
CA GLY A 68 -24.10 22.12 15.39
C GLY A 68 -25.60 22.35 15.48
N MET A 69 -26.11 22.52 16.69
CA MET A 69 -27.47 23.04 16.88
C MET A 69 -27.46 24.49 16.40
N TYR A 70 -28.08 24.76 15.26
CA TYR A 70 -28.29 26.13 14.79
C TYR A 70 -29.13 26.86 15.85
N ILE A 71 -28.57 27.94 16.41
CA ILE A 71 -29.35 28.86 17.22
C ILE A 71 -30.31 29.54 16.23
N THR A 72 -31.60 29.22 16.29
CA THR A 72 -32.62 30.00 15.61
C THR A 72 -32.61 31.39 16.22
N VAL A 73 -32.07 32.37 15.50
CA VAL A 73 -32.24 33.77 15.86
C VAL A 73 -33.72 34.05 15.63
N GLU A 74 -34.50 34.17 16.70
CA GLU A 74 -35.88 34.68 16.61
C GLU A 74 -35.81 36.12 16.13
N GLU A 75 -36.14 36.36 14.86
CA GLU A 75 -36.48 37.70 14.38
C GLU A 75 -37.88 38.04 14.93
N GLU A 76 -37.95 38.66 16.11
CA GLU A 76 -39.13 39.44 16.48
C GLU A 76 -39.06 40.80 15.75
N CYS A 77 -39.61 40.84 14.54
CA CYS A 77 -40.02 42.09 13.90
C CYS A 77 -41.50 41.96 13.51
N ASP A 78 -42.38 42.32 14.43
CA ASP A 78 -43.54 43.18 14.14
C ASP A 78 -44.42 43.35 15.40
N THR A 79 -44.55 44.59 15.86
CA THR A 79 -45.86 45.24 15.93
C THR A 79 -45.67 46.74 15.82
N ASP A 80 -45.92 47.26 14.62
CA ASP A 80 -46.39 48.62 14.44
C ASP A 80 -47.75 48.83 15.14
N ALA A 81 -48.03 50.08 15.52
CA ALA A 81 -49.26 50.65 16.10
C ALA A 81 -49.39 50.53 17.65
N VAL A 82 -49.72 51.58 18.42
CA VAL A 82 -50.77 52.61 18.24
C VAL A 82 -50.50 53.84 19.13
N ALA A 83 -50.71 55.04 18.54
CA ALA A 83 -51.03 56.37 19.12
C ALA A 83 -50.06 57.07 20.10
#